data_AF-A0A163FQ65-F1
#
_entry.id   AF-A0A163FQ65-F1
#
_cell.length_a   1.000
_cell.length_b   1.000
_cell.length_c   1.000
_cell.angle_alpha   90.00
_cell.angle_beta   90.00
_cell.angle_gamma   90.00
#
_symmetry.space_group_name_H-M   'P 1'
#
loop_
_entity.id
_entity.type
_entity.pdbx_description
1 polymer ?
#
loop_
_entity_poly.entity_id
_entity_poly.type
_entity_poly.pdbx_seq_one_letter_code
_entity_poly.pdbx_strand_id
1 'polypeptide(L)' 'MPEATREELQETIGDLNDYRKRLRNEIISIGQKLRMPQKKIDASLAEHTELQRIDLILTELVAQRDQN' A
#
# COMPACT_ATOMS: atom_id res chain seq x y z
N MET A 1 -6.09 15.80 -21.22
CA MET A 1 -5.15 15.75 -20.08
C MET A 1 -3.84 15.22 -20.63
N PRO A 2 -2.69 15.86 -20.43
CA PRO A 2 -1.41 15.22 -20.77
C PRO A 2 -1.30 13.90 -19.99
N GLU A 3 -0.81 12.86 -20.65
CA GLU A 3 -0.51 11.59 -20.01
C GLU A 3 0.65 11.80 -19.03
N ALA A 4 0.57 11.20 -17.84
CA ALA A 4 1.61 11.33 -16.82
C ALA A 4 2.92 10.72 -17.33
N THR A 5 4.04 11.39 -17.06
CA THR A 5 5.35 10.88 -17.46
C THR A 5 5.74 9.64 -16.66
N ARG A 6 6.64 8.83 -17.22
CA ARG A 6 7.16 7.64 -16.56
C ARG A 6 7.82 7.97 -15.21
N GLU A 7 8.51 9.11 -15.13
CA GLU A 7 9.14 9.62 -13.92
C GLU A 7 8.10 10.00 -12.85
N GLU A 8 7.04 10.74 -13.21
CA GLU A 8 5.95 11.10 -12.28
C GLU A 8 5.22 9.87 -11.75
N LEU A 9 4.98 8.87 -12.61
CA LEU A 9 4.40 7.59 -12.21
C LEU A 9 5.33 6.85 -11.24
N GLN A 10 6.63 6.84 -11.50
CA GLN A 10 7.61 6.18 -10.64
C GLN A 10 7.74 6.84 -9.26
N GLU A 11 7.69 8.18 -9.19
CA GLU A 11 7.66 8.93 -7.94
C GLU A 11 6.38 8.63 -7.14
N THR A 12 5.23 8.71 -7.80
CA THR A 12 3.93 8.40 -7.18
C THR A 12 3.86 6.96 -6.64
N ILE A 13 4.37 5.99 -7.40
CA ILE A 13 4.49 4.59 -6.96
C ILE A 13 5.38 4.48 -5.71
N GLY A 14 6.47 5.24 -5.66
CA GLY A 14 7.37 5.30 -4.49
C GLY A 14 6.63 5.80 -3.25
N ASP A 15 5.98 6.95 -3.36
CA ASP A 15 5.23 7.57 -2.26
C ASP A 15 4.11 6.67 -1.72
N LEU A 16 3.37 6.02 -2.62
CA LEU A 16 2.29 5.09 -2.24
C LEU A 16 2.84 3.83 -1.56
N ASN A 17 3.99 3.31 -1.98
CA ASN A 17 4.64 2.18 -1.31
C ASN A 17 5.10 2.55 0.11
N ASP A 18 5.68 3.73 0.28
CA ASP A 18 6.10 4.23 1.58
C ASP A 18 4.91 4.47 2.51
N TYR A 19 3.81 5.00 1.99
CA TYR A 19 2.56 5.14 2.73
C TYR A 19 2.00 3.77 3.17
N ARG A 20 1.89 2.82 2.23
CA ARG A 20 1.44 1.45 2.50
C ARG A 20 2.26 0.78 3.61
N LYS A 21 3.59 0.92 3.55
CA LYS A 21 4.52 0.37 4.53
C LYS A 21 4.30 0.95 5.92
N ARG A 22 4.12 2.28 6.02
CA ARG A 22 3.80 2.95 7.30
C ARG A 22 2.49 2.44 7.89
N LEU A 23 1.42 2.41 7.11
CA LEU A 23 0.11 1.93 7.55
C LEU A 23 0.15 0.48 8.04
N ARG A 24 0.82 -0.41 7.29
CA ARG A 24 1.03 -1.80 7.71
C ARG A 24 1.75 -1.89 9.06
N ASN A 25 2.83 -1.10 9.24
CA ASN A 25 3.60 -1.11 10.47
C ASN A 25 2.80 -0.55 11.67
N GLU A 26 1.95 0.44 11.44
CA GLU A 26 1.07 0.98 12.48
C GLU A 26 0.06 -0.08 12.96
N ILE A 27 -0.58 -0.80 12.04
CA ILE A 27 -1.51 -1.89 12.38
C ILE A 27 -0.80 -2.97 13.19
N ILE A 28 0.40 -3.37 12.77
CA ILE A 28 1.22 -4.36 13.51
C ILE A 28 1.57 -3.83 14.91
N SER A 29 2.05 -2.58 15.00
CA SER A 29 2.45 -1.95 16.26
C SER A 29 1.28 -1.87 17.25
N ILE A 30 0.10 -1.47 16.79
CA ILE A 30 -1.12 -1.43 17.60
C ILE A 30 -1.50 -2.84 18.05
N GLY A 31 -1.54 -3.81 17.14
CA GLY A 31 -1.87 -5.20 17.46
C GLY A 31 -0.93 -5.81 18.50
N GLN A 32 0.37 -5.55 18.38
CA GLN A 32 1.38 -5.98 19.35
C GLN A 32 1.22 -5.30 20.71
N LYS A 33 0.98 -3.98 20.75
CA LYS A 33 0.70 -3.23 21.99
C LYS A 33 -0.53 -3.77 22.72
N LEU A 34 -1.55 -4.20 21.97
CA LEU A 34 -2.76 -4.85 22.49
C LEU A 34 -2.57 -6.33 22.81
N ARG A 35 -1.36 -6.89 22.64
CA ARG A 35 -1.06 -8.32 22.82
C ARG A 35 -1.98 -9.24 22.02
N MET A 36 -2.40 -8.80 20.83
CA MET A 36 -3.22 -9.61 19.94
C MET A 36 -2.42 -10.83 19.43
N PRO A 37 -3.06 -12.00 19.28
CA PRO A 37 -2.43 -13.14 18.59
C PRO A 37 -2.02 -12.75 17.17
N GLN A 38 -0.85 -13.21 16.71
CA GLN A 38 -0.32 -12.89 15.38
C GLN A 38 -1.33 -13.18 14.26
N LYS A 39 -2.03 -14.32 14.33
CA LYS A 39 -3.09 -14.68 13.37
C LYS A 39 -4.19 -13.64 13.23
N LYS A 40 -4.54 -12.92 14.33
CA LYS A 40 -5.52 -11.84 14.27
C LYS A 40 -4.95 -10.58 13.62
N ILE A 41 -3.67 -10.26 13.89
CA ILE A 41 -2.98 -9.14 13.24
C ILE A 41 -2.91 -9.40 11.73
N ASP A 42 -2.56 -10.62 11.32
CA ASP A 42 -2.49 -11.00 9.91
C ASP A 42 -3.85 -10.91 9.22
N ALA A 43 -4.93 -11.33 9.89
CA ALA A 43 -6.30 -11.15 9.39
C ALA A 43 -6.66 -9.66 9.25
N SER A 44 -6.36 -8.84 10.26
CA SER A 44 -6.59 -7.39 10.19
C SER A 44 -5.82 -6.74 9.05
N LEU A 45 -4.60 -7.19 8.73
CA LEU A 45 -3.82 -6.70 7.60
C LEU A 45 -4.44 -7.12 6.26
N ALA A 46 -4.88 -8.38 6.15
CA ALA A 46 -5.47 -8.92 4.92
C ALA A 46 -6.83 -8.29 4.60
N GLU A 47 -7.62 -7.98 5.64
CA GLU A 47 -8.96 -7.40 5.53
C GLU A 47 -8.96 -5.85 5.56
N HIS A 48 -7.80 -5.21 5.66
CA HIS A 48 -7.72 -3.75 5.76
C HIS A 48 -8.08 -3.09 4.42
N THR A 49 -9.27 -2.50 4.34
CA THR A 49 -9.81 -1.88 3.12
C THR A 49 -8.86 -0.90 2.45
N GLU A 50 -8.16 -0.06 3.23
CA GLU A 50 -7.23 0.91 2.66
C GLU A 50 -5.97 0.25 2.09
N LEU A 51 -5.45 -0.81 2.73
CA LEU A 51 -4.27 -1.53 2.20
C LEU A 51 -4.64 -2.22 0.89
N GLN A 52 -5.82 -2.85 0.83
CA GLN A 52 -6.35 -3.45 -0.40
C GLN A 52 -6.50 -2.42 -1.51
N ARG A 53 -7.03 -1.23 -1.20
CA ARG A 53 -7.19 -0.16 -2.18
C ARG A 53 -5.85 0.36 -2.69
N ILE A 54 -4.86 0.56 -1.82
CA ILE A 54 -3.52 0.97 -2.22
C ILE A 54 -2.87 -0.10 -3.12
N ASP A 55 -3.05 -1.39 -2.82
CA ASP A 55 -2.53 -2.49 -3.64
C ASP A 55 -3.13 -2.49 -5.06
N LEU A 56 -4.42 -2.21 -5.18
CA LEU A 56 -5.08 -2.07 -6.50
C LEU A 56 -4.53 -0.88 -7.28
N ILE A 57 -4.44 0.30 -6.65
CA ILE A 57 -3.91 1.52 -7.29
C ILE A 57 -2.45 1.32 -7.72
N LEU A 58 -1.62 0.71 -6.87
CA LEU A 58 -0.22 0.41 -7.21
C LEU A 58 -0.13 -0.53 -8.42
N THR A 59 -1.02 -1.51 -8.52
CA THR A 59 -1.07 -2.43 -9.67
C THR A 59 -1.40 -1.68 -10.96
N GLU A 60 -2.37 -0.77 -10.92
CA GLU A 60 -2.75 0.07 -12.07
C GLU A 60 -1.63 1.02 -12.47
N LEU A 61 -0.98 1.69 -11.50
CA LEU A 61 0.11 2.63 -11.76
C LEU A 61 1.36 1.93 -12.34
N VAL A 62 1.69 0.73 -11.84
CA VAL A 62 2.80 -0.07 -12.39
C VAL A 62 2.50 -0.47 -13.82
N ALA A 63 1.27 -0.95 -14.10
CA ALA A 63 0.87 -1.29 -15.45
C ALA A 63 0.92 -0.07 -16.39
N GLN A 64 0.48 1.10 -15.93
CA GLN A 64 0.53 2.34 -16.70
C GLN A 64 1.97 2.80 -16.97
N ARG A 65 2.86 2.70 -15.97
CA ARG A 65 4.29 3.03 -16.11
C ARG A 65 5.00 2.09 -17.08
N ASP A 66 4.62 0.82 -17.11
CA ASP A 66 5.25 -0.17 -18.00
C ASP A 66 4.72 -0.08 -19.44
N GLN A 67 3.59 0.61 -19.65
CA GLN A 67 2.99 0.90 -20.95
C GLN A 67 3.44 2.25 -21.54
N ASN A 68 3.99 3.16 -20.72
CA ASN A 68 4.58 4.45 -21.10
C ASN A 68 6.09 4.36 -21.31
#